data_AF-V9Z6D7-F1
#
_entry.id   AF-V9Z6D7-F1
#
_cell.length_a   1.000
_cell.length_b   1.000
_cell.length_c   1.000
_cell.angle_alpha   90.00
_cell.angle_beta   90.00
_cell.angle_gamma   90.00
#
_symmetry.space_group_name_H-M   'P 1'
#
loop_
_entity.id
_entity.type
_entity.pdbx_description
1 polymer ?
#
loop_
_entity_poly.entity_id
_entity_poly.type
_entity_poly.pdbx_seq_one_letter_code
_entity_poly.pdbx_strand_id
1 'polypeptide(L)'
;MEPLTEQRQVNGPVVYGLLRLVRVSPARQDALVGSLAEYCRSHELQLSGVFTDRDTAAGAASAAFTGLLDVLALPGVYGVIAPAMSHLGPKAIAAERRRRIEAAGSRLLLVRKPPTTHHPTSRTGPVRHRHPGTTRVLDAES
;
A
#
# COMPACT_ATOMS: atom_id res chain seq x y z
N MET A 1 7.70 41.36 2.08
CA MET A 1 8.37 40.54 1.05
C MET A 1 7.43 39.38 0.80
N GLU A 2 6.69 39.37 -0.32
CA GLU A 2 5.80 38.24 -0.64
C GLU A 2 6.66 37.01 -0.95
N PRO A 3 6.32 35.81 -0.44
CA PRO A 3 7.03 34.59 -0.78
C PRO A 3 6.89 34.30 -2.29
N LEU A 4 7.94 33.73 -2.89
CA LEU A 4 7.93 33.30 -4.29
C LEU A 4 6.68 32.46 -4.56
N THR A 5 6.08 32.60 -5.74
CA THR A 5 4.89 31.84 -6.15
C THR A 5 5.08 30.32 -6.07
N GLU A 6 6.33 29.86 -6.10
CA GLU A 6 6.76 28.47 -5.92
C GLU A 6 6.61 27.95 -4.48
N GLN A 7 6.52 28.86 -3.50
CA GLN A 7 6.29 28.55 -2.08
C GLN A 7 4.82 28.68 -1.69
N ARG A 8 3.93 28.97 -2.64
CA ARG A 8 2.48 29.01 -2.37
C ARG A 8 1.96 27.59 -2.25
N GLN A 9 1.29 27.31 -1.14
CA GLN A 9 0.63 26.04 -0.90
C GLN A 9 -0.46 25.83 -1.96
N VAL A 10 -0.21 24.92 -2.89
CA VAL A 10 -1.23 24.48 -3.86
C VAL A 10 -2.22 23.58 -3.14
N ASN A 11 -3.52 23.84 -3.35
CA ASN A 11 -4.55 22.94 -2.87
C ASN A 11 -4.48 21.65 -3.68
N GLY A 12 -3.93 20.62 -3.06
CA GLY A 12 -3.81 19.29 -3.62
C GLY A 12 -5.18 18.64 -3.87
N PRO A 13 -5.27 17.64 -4.76
CA PRO A 13 -6.48 16.85 -4.92
C PRO A 13 -6.95 16.25 -3.57
N VAL A 14 -8.25 16.38 -3.29
CA VAL A 14 -8.83 15.96 -2.01
C VAL A 14 -8.99 14.44 -1.98
N VAL A 15 -8.46 13.81 -0.94
CA VAL A 15 -8.57 12.36 -0.70
C VAL A 15 -9.11 12.04 0.69
N TYR A 16 -9.71 10.87 0.82
CA TYR A 16 -10.18 10.31 2.10
C TYR A 16 -9.45 9.02 2.44
N GLY A 17 -9.07 8.86 3.71
CA GLY A 17 -8.41 7.68 4.22
C GLY A 17 -9.39 6.57 4.56
N LEU A 18 -9.01 5.31 4.34
CA LEU A 18 -9.71 4.13 4.83
C LEU A 18 -8.76 3.23 5.62
N LEU A 19 -9.09 2.98 6.90
CA LEU A 19 -8.33 2.12 7.79
C LEU A 19 -9.20 1.01 8.38
N ARG A 20 -8.83 -0.24 8.12
CA ARG A 20 -9.30 -1.36 8.93
C ARG A 20 -8.46 -1.54 10.19
N LEU A 21 -9.09 -1.48 11.37
CA LEU A 21 -8.46 -1.45 12.70
C LEU A 21 -8.99 -2.58 13.61
N VAL A 22 -8.70 -3.83 13.24
CA VAL A 22 -9.11 -5.01 14.02
C VAL A 22 -8.12 -5.27 15.15
N ARG A 23 -8.56 -5.12 16.41
CA ARG A 23 -7.72 -5.35 17.62
C ARG A 23 -6.38 -4.59 17.57
N VAL A 24 -6.41 -3.37 17.06
CA VAL A 24 -5.23 -2.50 16.91
C VAL A 24 -5.11 -1.58 18.12
N SER A 25 -3.90 -1.41 18.66
CA SER A 25 -3.64 -0.47 19.76
C SER A 25 -3.79 0.99 19.30
N PRO A 26 -4.10 1.94 20.20
CA PRO A 26 -4.17 3.36 19.86
C PRO A 26 -2.90 3.89 19.19
N ALA A 27 -1.72 3.55 19.73
CA ALA A 27 -0.44 3.97 19.15
C ALA A 27 -0.25 3.49 17.70
N ARG A 28 -0.73 2.28 17.37
CA ARG A 28 -0.67 1.77 16.00
C ARG A 28 -1.70 2.41 15.09
N GLN A 29 -2.88 2.77 15.61
CA GLN A 29 -3.84 3.59 14.89
C GLN A 29 -3.23 4.95 14.52
N ASP A 30 -2.61 5.63 15.48
CA ASP A 30 -2.00 6.95 15.26
C ASP A 30 -0.86 6.88 14.24
N ALA A 31 -0.01 5.85 14.33
CA ALA A 31 1.04 5.62 13.35
C ALA A 31 0.51 5.38 11.93
N LEU A 32 -0.63 4.70 11.78
CA LEU A 32 -1.27 4.49 10.47
C LEU A 32 -1.84 5.80 9.92
N VAL A 33 -2.52 6.59 10.75
CA VAL A 33 -3.02 7.92 10.35
C VAL A 33 -1.87 8.84 9.97
N GLY A 34 -0.81 8.88 10.77
CA GLY A 34 0.41 9.64 10.47
C GLY A 34 1.06 9.22 9.16
N SER A 35 1.10 7.91 8.87
CA SER A 35 1.61 7.40 7.59
C SER A 35 0.75 7.81 6.39
N LEU A 36 -0.59 7.88 6.53
CA LEU A 36 -1.45 8.41 5.48
C LEU A 36 -1.18 9.90 5.25
N ALA A 37 -1.07 10.67 6.34
CA ALA A 37 -0.83 12.11 6.28
C ALA A 37 0.53 12.45 5.65
N GLU A 38 1.59 11.71 5.99
CA GLU A 38 2.91 11.87 5.38
C GLU A 38 2.90 11.55 3.88
N TYR A 39 2.23 10.46 3.49
CA TYR A 39 2.08 10.11 2.09
C TYR A 39 1.34 11.23 1.33
N CYS A 40 0.22 11.73 1.88
CA CYS A 40 -0.50 12.83 1.26
C CYS A 40 0.37 14.08 1.11
N ARG A 41 1.15 14.46 2.13
CA ARG A 41 2.08 15.60 2.04
C ARG A 41 3.15 15.39 0.97
N SER A 42 3.76 14.22 0.91
CA SER A 42 4.81 13.89 -0.08
C SER A 42 4.29 13.83 -1.53
N HIS A 43 2.97 13.68 -1.70
CA HIS A 43 2.32 13.55 -3.00
C HIS A 43 1.40 14.73 -3.35
N GLU A 44 1.50 15.85 -2.60
CA GLU A 44 0.67 17.04 -2.80
C GLU A 44 -0.84 16.72 -2.82
N LEU A 45 -1.28 15.82 -1.94
CA LEU A 45 -2.68 15.46 -1.72
C LEU A 45 -3.20 16.07 -0.42
N GLN A 46 -4.49 16.40 -0.38
CA GLN A 46 -5.14 16.88 0.83
C GLN A 46 -5.97 15.77 1.47
N LEU A 47 -5.54 15.28 2.64
CA LEU A 47 -6.30 14.31 3.42
C LEU A 47 -7.43 15.02 4.19
N SER A 48 -8.66 14.86 3.73
CA SER A 48 -9.83 15.56 4.31
C SER A 48 -10.46 14.82 5.50
N GLY A 49 -10.33 13.49 5.55
CA GLY A 49 -10.84 12.69 6.66
C GLY A 49 -10.40 11.23 6.57
N VAL A 50 -10.55 10.48 7.66
CA VAL A 50 -10.20 9.06 7.72
C VAL A 50 -11.38 8.26 8.28
N PHE A 51 -11.85 7.30 7.48
CA PHE A 51 -12.87 6.34 7.86
C PHE A 51 -12.23 5.10 8.47
N THR A 52 -12.71 4.69 9.64
CA THR A 52 -12.16 3.53 10.37
C THR A 52 -13.16 2.40 10.48
N ASP A 53 -12.80 1.24 9.94
CA ASP A 53 -13.58 0.01 10.03
C ASP A 53 -12.99 -0.89 11.12
N ARG A 54 -13.72 -1.09 12.22
CA ARG A 54 -13.27 -1.92 13.36
C ARG A 54 -13.86 -3.32 13.35
N ASP A 55 -14.86 -3.57 12.52
CA ASP A 55 -15.64 -4.79 12.56
C ASP A 55 -15.07 -5.84 11.61
N THR A 56 -14.79 -7.03 12.15
CA THR A 56 -14.36 -8.18 11.37
C THR A 56 -15.49 -8.88 10.65
N ALA A 57 -16.71 -8.77 11.16
CA ALA A 57 -17.92 -9.39 10.64
C ALA A 57 -18.63 -8.51 9.60
N ALA A 58 -18.35 -7.20 9.61
CA ALA A 58 -18.86 -6.31 8.59
C ALA A 58 -18.33 -6.73 7.20
N GLY A 59 -19.25 -7.18 6.36
CA GLY A 59 -18.97 -7.54 4.97
C GLY A 59 -18.64 -6.32 4.10
N ALA A 60 -19.07 -6.35 2.84
CA ALA A 60 -18.80 -5.26 1.90
C ALA A 60 -19.48 -3.92 2.26
N ALA A 61 -20.42 -3.91 3.21
CA ALA A 61 -21.24 -2.75 3.60
C ALA A 61 -21.02 -2.30 5.05
N SER A 62 -19.79 -2.35 5.56
CA SER A 62 -19.47 -1.73 6.87
C SER A 62 -19.91 -0.27 6.91
N ALA A 63 -20.39 0.22 8.05
CA ALA A 63 -20.82 1.62 8.20
C ALA A 63 -19.73 2.62 7.77
N ALA A 64 -18.46 2.37 8.12
CA ALA A 64 -17.34 3.20 7.72
C ALA A 64 -17.16 3.28 6.20
N PHE A 65 -17.31 2.15 5.51
CA PHE A 65 -17.23 2.12 4.05
C PHE A 65 -18.45 2.72 3.36
N THR A 66 -19.65 2.57 3.93
CA THR A 66 -20.85 3.25 3.43
C THR A 66 -20.69 4.76 3.53
N GLY A 67 -20.29 5.29 4.68
CA GLY A 67 -20.04 6.72 4.84
C GLY A 67 -18.92 7.25 3.94
N LEU A 68 -17.90 6.42 3.66
CA LEU A 68 -16.89 6.75 2.66
C LEU A 68 -17.52 6.94 1.27
N LEU A 69 -18.37 6.01 0.83
CA LEU A 69 -19.03 6.10 -0.47
C LEU A 69 -19.95 7.31 -0.59
N ASP A 70 -20.65 7.67 0.49
CA ASP A 70 -21.49 8.87 0.53
C ASP A 70 -20.66 10.13 0.26
N VAL A 71 -19.44 10.18 0.79
CA VAL A 71 -18.51 11.28 0.54
C VAL A 71 -17.90 11.22 -0.86
N LEU A 72 -17.62 10.02 -1.40
CA LEU A 72 -17.13 9.89 -2.78
C LEU A 72 -18.17 10.31 -3.83
N ALA A 73 -19.45 10.34 -3.47
CA ALA A 73 -20.50 10.86 -4.34
C ALA A 73 -20.49 12.39 -4.45
N LEU A 74 -19.74 13.09 -3.58
CA LEU A 74 -19.59 14.53 -3.66
C LEU A 74 -18.61 14.92 -4.77
N PRO A 75 -18.86 16.05 -5.48
CA PRO A 75 -17.95 16.52 -6.50
C PRO A 75 -16.60 16.96 -5.89
N GLY A 76 -15.52 16.79 -6.67
CA GLY A 76 -14.18 17.26 -6.30
C GLY A 76 -13.37 16.31 -5.43
N VAL A 77 -13.88 15.12 -5.12
CA VAL A 77 -13.10 14.07 -4.44
C VAL A 77 -12.26 13.31 -5.46
N TYR A 78 -10.94 13.32 -5.26
CA TYR A 78 -9.99 12.65 -6.14
C TYR A 78 -9.95 11.13 -5.91
N GLY A 79 -10.02 10.71 -4.66
CA GLY A 79 -9.92 9.29 -4.35
C GLY A 79 -9.82 8.92 -2.89
N VAL A 80 -9.55 7.63 -2.70
CA VAL A 80 -9.37 6.98 -1.41
C VAL A 80 -7.91 6.59 -1.26
N ILE A 81 -7.35 6.82 -0.07
CA ILE A 81 -6.03 6.33 0.30
C ILE A 81 -6.14 5.25 1.37
N ALA A 82 -5.39 4.16 1.22
CA ALA A 82 -5.28 3.10 2.22
C ALA A 82 -3.83 2.62 2.36
N PRO A 83 -3.41 2.11 3.53
CA PRO A 83 -2.04 1.61 3.68
C PRO A 83 -1.74 0.42 2.77
N ALA A 84 -2.71 -0.48 2.58
CA ALA A 84 -2.64 -1.66 1.74
C ALA A 84 -4.05 -2.21 1.43
N MET A 85 -4.17 -3.11 0.44
CA MET A 85 -5.45 -3.76 0.10
C MET A 85 -6.13 -4.47 1.28
N SER A 86 -5.37 -4.98 2.25
CA SER A 86 -5.91 -5.62 3.46
C SER A 86 -6.74 -4.67 4.34
N HIS A 87 -6.58 -3.35 4.18
CA HIS A 87 -7.41 -2.35 4.85
C HIS A 87 -8.78 -2.16 4.20
N LEU A 88 -8.99 -2.68 2.98
CA LEU A 88 -10.33 -2.78 2.40
C LEU A 88 -11.08 -4.04 2.86
N GLY A 89 -10.40 -4.98 3.52
CA GLY A 89 -11.00 -6.21 4.05
C GLY A 89 -10.37 -7.49 3.49
N PRO A 90 -11.00 -8.66 3.75
CA PRO A 90 -10.60 -9.92 3.13
C PRO A 90 -10.64 -9.85 1.60
N LYS A 91 -9.86 -10.69 0.90
CA LYS A 91 -9.61 -10.60 -0.57
C LYS A 91 -10.87 -10.31 -1.41
N ALA A 92 -11.94 -11.09 -1.24
CA ALA A 92 -13.18 -10.92 -2.00
C ALA A 92 -13.86 -9.58 -1.69
N ILE A 93 -13.92 -9.20 -0.40
CA ILE A 93 -14.47 -7.92 0.05
C ILE A 93 -13.61 -6.75 -0.44
N ALA A 94 -12.28 -6.88 -0.40
CA ALA A 94 -11.37 -5.85 -0.86
C ALA A 94 -11.49 -5.60 -2.37
N ALA A 95 -11.69 -6.66 -3.16
CA ALA A 95 -11.96 -6.55 -4.60
C ALA A 95 -13.29 -5.83 -4.88
N GLU A 96 -14.36 -6.19 -4.15
CA GLU A 96 -15.66 -5.53 -4.30
C GLU A 96 -15.61 -4.06 -3.85
N ARG A 97 -15.00 -3.76 -2.70
CA ARG A 97 -14.83 -2.38 -2.23
C ARG A 97 -14.02 -1.54 -3.21
N ARG A 98 -12.95 -2.10 -3.80
CA ARG A 98 -12.17 -1.44 -4.87
C ARG A 98 -13.06 -1.12 -6.07
N ARG A 99 -13.84 -2.09 -6.56
CA ARG A 99 -14.76 -1.89 -7.68
C ARG A 99 -15.77 -0.78 -7.39
N ARG A 100 -16.30 -0.71 -6.17
CA ARG A 100 -17.25 0.34 -5.77
C ARG A 100 -16.61 1.73 -5.71
N ILE A 101 -15.36 1.83 -5.24
CA ILE A 101 -14.59 3.10 -5.28
C ILE A 101 -14.38 3.56 -6.72
N GLU A 102 -13.97 2.64 -7.60
CA GLU A 102 -13.73 2.93 -9.03
C GLU A 102 -15.03 3.30 -9.76
N ALA A 103 -16.15 2.64 -9.42
CA ALA A 103 -17.48 2.95 -9.96
C ALA A 103 -17.97 4.34 -9.52
N ALA A 104 -17.51 4.86 -8.39
CA ALA A 104 -17.77 6.24 -7.95
C ALA A 104 -16.88 7.27 -8.69
N GLY A 105 -16.07 6.85 -9.68
CA GLY A 105 -15.15 7.73 -10.41
C GLY A 105 -13.89 8.12 -9.62
N SER A 106 -13.69 7.51 -8.45
CA SER A 106 -12.59 7.81 -7.53
C SER A 106 -11.39 6.87 -7.72
N ARG A 107 -10.18 7.37 -7.48
CA ARG A 107 -8.96 6.53 -7.52
C ARG A 107 -8.72 5.84 -6.18
N LEU A 108 -8.19 4.61 -6.20
CA LEU A 108 -7.65 3.96 -5.00
C LEU A 108 -6.12 4.07 -4.98
N LEU A 109 -5.59 4.76 -3.98
CA LEU A 109 -4.16 4.96 -3.74
C LEU A 109 -3.69 4.07 -2.58
N LEU A 110 -2.60 3.33 -2.79
CA LEU A 110 -2.01 2.46 -1.78
C LEU A 110 -0.66 3.00 -1.34
N VAL A 111 -0.48 3.25 -0.04
CA VAL A 111 0.80 3.74 0.52
C VAL A 111 1.89 2.70 0.33
N ARG A 112 1.60 1.43 0.62
CA ARG A 112 2.54 0.33 0.44
C ARG A 112 2.33 -0.28 -0.93
N LYS A 113 3.39 -0.31 -1.73
CA LYS A 113 3.43 -1.11 -2.96
C LYS A 113 3.28 -2.59 -2.58
N PRO A 114 2.42 -3.38 -3.26
CA PRO A 114 2.47 -4.82 -3.10
C PRO A 114 3.90 -5.29 -3.41
N PRO A 115 4.43 -6.28 -2.68
CA PRO A 115 5.76 -6.81 -2.98
C PRO A 115 5.77 -7.23 -4.45
N THR A 116 6.55 -6.52 -5.25
CA THR A 116 6.87 -6.95 -6.61
C THR A 116 7.54 -8.30 -6.45
N THR A 117 6.93 -9.37 -6.96
CA THR A 117 7.57 -10.67 -7.06
C THR A 117 8.89 -10.44 -7.77
N HIS A 118 10.00 -10.43 -7.02
CA HIS A 118 11.32 -10.41 -7.61
C HIS A 118 11.38 -11.65 -8.50
N HIS A 119 11.38 -11.47 -9.82
CA HIS A 119 11.88 -12.50 -10.69
C HIS A 119 13.31 -12.75 -10.21
N PRO A 120 13.65 -13.97 -9.72
CA PRO A 120 15.06 -14.29 -9.57
C PRO A 120 15.63 -14.18 -10.97
N THR A 121 16.41 -13.14 -11.21
CA THR A 121 17.30 -13.12 -12.36
C THR A 121 18.18 -14.35 -12.15
N SER A 122 17.90 -15.41 -12.90
CA SER A 122 18.76 -16.56 -13.01
C SER A 122 20.12 -16.02 -13.44
N ARG A 123 21.02 -15.81 -12.47
CA ARG A 123 22.45 -15.70 -12.72
C ARG A 123 22.85 -17.08 -13.21
N THR A 124 22.71 -17.28 -14.51
CA THR A 124 23.38 -18.34 -15.25
C THR A 124 24.87 -18.09 -15.09
N GLY A 125 25.44 -18.62 -14.01
CA GLY A 125 26.88 -18.67 -13.84
C GLY A 125 27.45 -19.53 -14.96
N PRO A 126 28.57 -19.13 -15.58
CA PRO A 126 29.16 -19.93 -16.62
C PRO A 126 29.65 -21.26 -16.02
N VAL A 127 29.14 -22.35 -16.59
CA VAL A 127 29.63 -23.70 -16.40
C VAL A 127 31.14 -23.71 -16.70
N ARG A 128 31.97 -23.92 -15.68
CA ARG A 128 33.37 -24.28 -15.87
C ARG A 128 33.52 -25.79 -15.75
N HIS A 129 33.37 -26.46 -16.89
CA HIS A 129 34.00 -27.76 -17.11
C HIS A 129 35.52 -27.55 -17.25
N ARG A 130 36.30 -28.22 -16.40
CA ARG A 130 37.65 -28.71 -16.76
C ARG A 130 38.08 -29.81 -15.78
N HIS A 131 38.00 -31.06 -16.24
CA HIS A 131 38.88 -32.16 -15.82
C HIS A 131 40.27 -31.96 -16.47
N PRO A 132 41.29 -32.84 -16.28
CA PRO A 132 41.67 -33.71 -15.16
C PRO A 132 43.13 -33.42 -14.70
N GLY A 133 43.54 -33.88 -13.52
CA GLY A 133 44.91 -33.70 -13.04
C GLY A 133 45.41 -34.89 -12.24
N THR A 134 45.97 -35.85 -12.95
CA THR A 134 46.69 -37.02 -12.45
C THR A 134 47.96 -36.57 -11.70
N THR A 135 48.15 -36.98 -10.44
CA THR A 135 49.49 -37.32 -9.94
C THR A 135 49.37 -38.38 -8.86
N ARG A 136 50.23 -39.37 -9.02
CA ARG A 136 50.35 -40.65 -8.33
C ARG A 136 51.42 -40.50 -7.23
N VAL A 137 51.48 -41.50 -6.32
CA VAL A 137 52.69 -42.10 -5.70
C VAL A 137 52.81 -42.00 -4.15
N LEU A 138 52.70 -43.22 -3.54
CA LEU A 138 53.35 -43.81 -2.34
C LEU A 138 53.12 -43.18 -0.95
N ASP A 139 53.15 -43.88 0.18
CA ASP A 139 52.93 -45.26 0.64
C ASP A 139 53.07 -45.16 2.18
N ALA A 140 52.40 -46.02 2.96
CA ALA A 140 52.93 -46.62 4.19
C ALA A 140 51.82 -47.38 4.94
N GLU A 141 52.06 -48.69 5.04
CA GLU A 141 51.26 -49.72 5.67
C GLU A 141 51.20 -49.64 7.20
N SER A 142 50.24 -50.36 7.78
CA SER A 142 50.31 -50.93 9.14
C SER A 142 49.64 -52.29 9.14
#